data_AF-A0A7G9Y7Z1-F1
#
_entry.id   AF-A0A7G9Y7Z1-F1
#
_cell.length_a   1.000
_cell.length_b   1.000
_cell.length_c   1.000
_cell.angle_alpha   90.00
_cell.angle_beta   90.00
_cell.angle_gamma   90.00
#
_symmetry.space_group_name_H-M   'P 1'
#
loop_
_entity.id
_entity.type
_entity.pdbx_description
1 polymer ?
#
loop_
_entity_poly.entity_id
_entity_poly.type
_entity_poly.pdbx_seq_one_letter_code
_entity_poly.pdbx_strand_id
1 'polypeptide(L)'
;MVAYMSKRKVKLRKDLNADALFSSVRSGFEVILDHRSGDVKIPLADALMSGFAMFSLKDPSLLAFEERRSGDTNLKTVYKIGTVPCDTQMRTILDGVDPDCIGPIFKHVFGQLQRGKVLEKMVVCV
;
A
#
# COMPACT_ATOMS: atom_id res chain seq x y z
N MET A 1 25.06 -29.70 9.03
CA MET A 1 25.69 -28.83 8.02
C MET A 1 24.59 -27.96 7.43
N VAL A 2 24.36 -26.76 8.00
CA VAL A 2 23.31 -25.85 7.52
C VAL A 2 23.92 -25.00 6.41
N ALA A 3 23.42 -25.16 5.18
CA ALA A 3 23.86 -24.40 4.03
C ALA A 3 23.56 -22.91 4.25
N TYR A 4 24.60 -22.10 4.38
CA TYR A 4 24.50 -20.64 4.36
C TYR A 4 24.04 -20.23 2.96
N MET A 5 22.75 -19.87 2.83
CA MET A 5 22.23 -19.28 1.60
C MET A 5 22.92 -17.92 1.38
N SER A 6 23.87 -17.89 0.45
CA SER A 6 24.50 -16.66 -0.03
C SER A 6 23.43 -15.67 -0.48
N LYS A 7 23.30 -14.55 0.24
CA LYS A 7 22.39 -13.45 -0.12
C LYS A 7 22.84 -12.87 -1.47
N ARG A 8 22.18 -13.29 -2.55
CA ARG A 8 22.34 -12.63 -3.86
C ARG A 8 21.95 -11.16 -3.71
N LYS A 9 22.89 -10.24 -3.97
CA LYS A 9 22.58 -8.80 -4.09
C LYS A 9 21.76 -8.59 -5.35
N VAL A 10 20.43 -8.55 -5.20
CA VAL A 10 19.52 -8.18 -6.29
C VAL A 10 19.74 -6.68 -6.58
N LYS A 11 20.12 -6.34 -7.82
CA LYS A 11 20.23 -4.94 -8.24
C LYS A 11 18.82 -4.38 -8.43
N LEU A 12 18.29 -3.76 -7.38
CA LEU A 12 16.97 -3.13 -7.40
C LEU A 12 17.02 -1.81 -8.18
N ARG A 13 16.02 -1.57 -9.03
CA ARG A 13 15.82 -0.26 -9.67
C ARG A 13 15.30 0.72 -8.64
N LYS A 14 15.85 1.93 -8.59
CA LYS A 14 15.53 2.95 -7.57
C LYS A 14 14.02 3.18 -7.39
N ASP A 15 13.32 3.41 -8.50
CA ASP A 15 11.89 3.79 -8.49
C ASP A 15 10.96 2.68 -8.97
N LEU A 16 11.50 1.52 -9.36
CA LEU A 16 10.76 0.37 -9.89
C LEU A 16 11.01 -0.88 -9.05
N ASN A 17 10.66 -0.79 -7.77
CA ASN A 17 10.65 -1.91 -6.82
C ASN A 17 9.48 -1.73 -5.83
N ALA A 18 9.13 -2.79 -5.10
CA ALA A 18 7.99 -2.79 -4.19
C ALA A 18 8.14 -1.77 -3.05
N ASP A 19 9.33 -1.65 -2.45
CA ASP A 19 9.57 -0.69 -1.37
C ASP A 19 9.39 0.76 -1.84
N ALA A 20 9.86 1.08 -3.04
CA ALA A 20 9.69 2.40 -3.66
C ALA A 20 8.22 2.68 -3.97
N LEU A 21 7.49 1.69 -4.48
CA LEU A 21 6.04 1.79 -4.71
C LEU A 21 5.31 2.08 -3.40
N PHE A 22 5.51 1.27 -2.37
CA PHE A 22 4.81 1.42 -1.09
C PHE A 22 5.17 2.74 -0.40
N SER A 23 6.42 3.19 -0.50
CA SER A 23 6.84 4.49 0.02
C SER A 23 6.16 5.65 -0.71
N SER A 24 6.05 5.56 -2.05
CA SER A 24 5.41 6.58 -2.87
C SER A 24 3.91 6.68 -2.58
N VAL A 25 3.22 5.53 -2.48
CA VAL A 25 1.80 5.47 -2.12
C VAL A 25 1.56 6.05 -0.73
N ARG A 26 2.35 5.63 0.28
CA ARG A 26 2.25 6.16 1.65
C ARG A 26 2.46 7.67 1.69
N SER A 27 3.50 8.18 1.04
CA SER A 27 3.78 9.62 1.00
C SER A 27 2.62 10.39 0.36
N GLY A 28 1.96 9.81 -0.66
CA GLY A 28 0.75 10.37 -1.24
C GLY A 28 -0.42 10.42 -0.25
N PHE A 29 -0.64 9.35 0.50
CA PHE A 29 -1.71 9.28 1.51
C PHE A 29 -1.48 10.21 2.71
N GLU A 30 -0.23 10.48 3.08
CA GLU A 30 0.09 11.43 4.16
C GLU A 30 -0.27 12.89 3.81
N VAL A 31 -0.46 13.22 2.53
CA VAL A 31 -0.85 14.57 2.06
C VAL A 31 -2.38 14.74 1.98
N ILE A 32 -3.15 13.64 2.04
CA ILE A 32 -4.61 13.72 1.98
C ILE A 32 -5.14 14.33 3.27
N LEU A 33 -6.01 15.34 3.13
CA LEU A 33 -6.63 16.01 4.26
C LEU A 33 -7.54 15.03 5.01
N ASP A 34 -7.35 14.93 6.33
CA ASP A 34 -8.22 14.12 7.17
C ASP A 34 -9.57 14.80 7.35
N HIS A 35 -10.63 14.18 6.83
CA HIS A 35 -12.01 14.66 6.93
C HIS A 35 -12.59 14.43 8.33
N ARG A 36 -11.95 13.60 9.15
CA ARG A 36 -12.43 13.24 10.49
C ARG A 36 -12.09 14.34 11.49
N SER A 37 -13.07 14.75 12.28
CA SER A 37 -12.90 15.68 13.40
C SER A 37 -12.81 14.93 14.74
N GLY A 38 -11.97 15.40 15.67
CA GLY A 38 -11.91 14.90 17.06
C GLY A 38 -10.65 14.11 17.40
N ASP A 39 -10.78 13.16 18.35
CA ASP A 39 -9.66 12.31 18.80
C ASP A 39 -9.38 11.18 17.79
N VAL A 40 -8.43 11.43 16.88
CA VAL A 40 -8.03 10.50 15.83
C VAL A 40 -6.97 9.55 16.38
N LYS A 41 -7.38 8.32 16.71
CA LYS A 41 -6.48 7.26 17.20
C LYS A 41 -5.66 6.57 16.11
N ILE A 42 -6.14 6.61 14.87
CA ILE A 42 -5.51 5.93 13.72
C ILE A 42 -5.26 6.97 12.64
N PRO A 43 -4.00 7.24 12.27
CA PRO A 43 -3.67 8.16 11.19
C PRO A 43 -4.37 7.76 9.89
N LEU A 44 -4.85 8.74 9.10
CA LEU A 44 -5.54 8.45 7.84
C LEU A 44 -4.66 7.66 6.87
N ALA A 45 -3.37 8.00 6.80
CA ALA A 45 -2.41 7.28 5.97
C ALA A 45 -2.29 5.79 6.34
N ASP A 46 -2.38 5.45 7.63
CA ASP A 46 -2.33 4.04 8.09
C ASP A 46 -3.60 3.28 7.66
N ALA A 47 -4.77 3.92 7.73
CA ALA A 47 -6.03 3.34 7.28
C ALA A 47 -6.03 3.11 5.76
N LEU A 48 -5.56 4.10 4.99
CA LEU A 48 -5.44 4.02 3.53
C LEU A 48 -4.40 2.98 3.10
N MET A 49 -3.25 2.90 3.76
CA MET A 49 -2.25 1.85 3.51
C MET A 49 -2.79 0.46 3.87
N SER A 50 -3.65 0.34 4.88
CA SER A 50 -4.32 -0.92 5.21
C SER A 50 -5.31 -1.35 4.12
N GLY A 51 -6.11 -0.42 3.60
CA GLY A 51 -6.96 -0.67 2.44
C GLY A 51 -6.16 -1.07 1.20
N PHE A 52 -5.06 -0.36 0.91
CA PHE A 52 -4.14 -0.72 -0.16
C PHE A 52 -3.55 -2.13 0.02
N ALA A 53 -3.15 -2.50 1.23
CA ALA A 53 -2.63 -3.83 1.53
C ALA A 53 -3.66 -4.92 1.27
N MET A 54 -4.92 -4.72 1.69
CA MET A 54 -6.02 -5.65 1.42
C MET A 54 -6.20 -5.90 -0.08
N PHE A 55 -6.27 -4.83 -0.89
CA PHE A 55 -6.41 -4.96 -2.34
C PHE A 55 -5.18 -5.60 -3.01
N SER A 56 -3.97 -5.25 -2.55
CA SER A 56 -2.71 -5.80 -3.05
C SER A 56 -2.58 -7.31 -2.77
N LEU A 57 -3.01 -7.76 -1.59
CA LEU A 57 -3.02 -9.17 -1.19
C LEU A 57 -4.21 -9.95 -1.76
N LYS A 58 -5.18 -9.25 -2.39
CA LYS A 58 -6.42 -9.82 -2.91
C LYS A 58 -7.21 -10.58 -1.84
N ASP A 59 -7.23 -10.04 -0.62
CA ASP A 59 -8.04 -10.63 0.43
C ASP A 59 -9.54 -10.52 0.07
N PRO A 60 -10.34 -11.57 0.32
CA PRO A 60 -11.71 -11.64 -0.16
C PRO A 60 -12.66 -10.69 0.59
N SER A 61 -12.27 -10.17 1.76
CA SER A 61 -13.05 -9.22 2.54
C SER A 61 -12.17 -8.48 3.57
N LEU A 62 -12.69 -7.38 4.12
CA LEU A 62 -12.08 -6.64 5.24
C LEU A 62 -11.92 -7.52 6.48
N LEU A 63 -12.88 -8.41 6.73
CA LEU A 63 -12.83 -9.35 7.86
C LEU A 63 -11.68 -10.36 7.69
N ALA A 64 -11.51 -10.94 6.49
CA ALA A 64 -10.42 -11.85 6.19
C ALA A 64 -9.05 -11.18 6.35
N PHE A 65 -8.95 -9.90 5.97
CA PHE A 65 -7.74 -9.10 6.20
C PHE A 65 -7.46 -8.88 7.70
N GLU A 66 -8.50 -8.60 8.50
CA GLU A 66 -8.36 -8.45 9.95
C GLU A 66 -7.93 -9.76 10.65
N GLU A 67 -8.49 -10.91 10.24
CA GLU A 67 -8.09 -12.22 10.76
C GLU A 67 -6.61 -12.51 10.44
N ARG A 68 -6.18 -12.25 9.20
CA ARG A 68 -4.77 -12.40 8.77
C ARG A 68 -3.83 -11.56 9.64
N ARG A 69 -4.21 -10.31 9.92
CA ARG A 69 -3.42 -9.39 10.76
C ARG A 69 -3.15 -9.96 12.16
N SER A 70 -4.12 -10.65 12.75
CA SER A 70 -4.02 -11.14 14.13
C SER A 70 -2.89 -12.17 14.31
N GLY A 71 -2.41 -12.79 13.22
CA GLY A 71 -1.29 -13.74 13.23
C GLY A 71 -0.01 -13.28 12.53
N ASP A 72 0.00 -12.13 11.84
CA ASP A 72 1.11 -11.77 10.93
C ASP A 72 1.68 -10.36 11.19
N THR A 73 2.87 -10.31 11.80
CA THR A 73 3.61 -9.06 12.04
C THR A 73 4.25 -8.49 10.77
N ASN A 74 4.35 -9.27 9.69
CA ASN A 74 5.00 -8.82 8.46
C ASN A 74 4.19 -7.77 7.71
N LEU A 75 2.87 -7.79 7.86
CA LEU A 75 1.95 -6.82 7.23
C LEU A 75 2.36 -5.38 7.55
N LYS A 76 2.59 -5.09 8.83
CA LYS A 76 2.98 -3.74 9.29
C LYS A 76 4.32 -3.31 8.72
N THR A 77 5.28 -4.22 8.65
CA THR A 77 6.63 -3.95 8.15
C THR A 77 6.65 -3.73 6.65
N VAL A 78 6.01 -4.62 5.87
CA VAL A 78 6.00 -4.59 4.40
C VAL A 78 5.22 -3.38 3.87
N TYR A 79 4.00 -3.17 4.39
CA TYR A 79 3.13 -2.08 3.95
C TYR A 79 3.36 -0.78 4.73
N LYS A 80 4.33 -0.75 5.67
CA LYS A 80 4.66 0.42 6.48
C LYS A 80 3.42 0.99 7.17
N ILE A 81 2.67 0.15 7.87
CA ILE A 81 1.47 0.56 8.60
C ILE A 81 1.81 0.59 10.09
N GLY A 82 1.57 1.71 10.77
CA GLY A 82 1.72 1.79 12.23
C GLY A 82 0.60 1.05 12.94
N THR A 83 -0.62 1.55 12.77
CA THR A 83 -1.84 1.02 13.37
C THR A 83 -2.84 0.60 12.32
N VAL A 84 -3.10 -0.71 12.24
CA VAL A 84 -4.11 -1.25 11.33
C VAL A 84 -5.49 -1.14 12.00
N PRO A 85 -6.50 -0.50 11.39
CA PRO A 85 -7.86 -0.44 11.91
C PRO A 85 -8.58 -1.79 11.85
N CYS A 86 -9.63 -1.98 12.65
CA CYS A 86 -10.56 -3.10 12.47
C CYS A 86 -11.44 -2.91 11.23
N ASP A 87 -12.13 -3.95 10.76
CA ASP A 87 -13.00 -3.92 9.57
C ASP A 87 -13.93 -2.69 9.57
N THR A 88 -14.65 -2.51 10.68
CA THR A 88 -15.71 -1.50 10.80
C THR A 88 -15.11 -0.09 10.80
N GLN A 89 -13.98 0.10 11.49
CA GLN A 89 -13.24 1.37 11.47
C GLN A 89 -12.68 1.64 10.08
N MET A 90 -12.10 0.63 9.43
CA MET A 90 -11.51 0.78 8.10
C MET A 90 -12.57 1.21 7.09
N ARG A 91 -13.75 0.55 7.08
CA ARG A 91 -14.88 0.94 6.22
C ARG A 91 -15.29 2.39 6.46
N THR A 92 -15.56 2.75 7.72
CA THR A 92 -16.00 4.09 8.10
C THR A 92 -15.01 5.19 7.69
N ILE A 93 -13.70 4.92 7.84
CA ILE A 93 -12.65 5.88 7.46
C ILE A 93 -12.55 6.00 5.94
N LEU A 94 -12.56 4.87 5.22
CA LEU A 94 -12.39 4.86 3.77
C LEU A 94 -13.60 5.45 3.03
N ASP A 95 -14.81 5.22 3.52
CA ASP A 95 -16.06 5.73 2.92
C ASP A 95 -16.12 7.27 2.92
N GLY A 96 -15.42 7.94 3.84
CA GLY A 96 -15.35 9.40 3.91
C GLY A 96 -14.23 10.05 3.09
N VAL A 97 -13.37 9.25 2.44
CA VAL A 97 -12.28 9.79 1.61
C VAL A 97 -12.78 10.06 0.20
N ASP A 98 -12.58 11.30 -0.26
CA ASP A 98 -12.87 11.67 -1.65
C ASP A 98 -11.97 10.89 -2.63
N PRO A 99 -12.55 10.09 -3.56
CA PRO A 99 -11.78 9.35 -4.55
C PRO A 99 -10.87 10.22 -5.42
N ASP A 100 -11.22 11.50 -5.65
CA ASP A 100 -10.42 12.41 -6.48
C ASP A 100 -9.04 12.69 -5.87
N CYS A 101 -8.90 12.57 -4.55
CA CYS A 101 -7.62 12.70 -3.85
C CYS A 101 -6.64 11.56 -4.17
N ILE A 102 -7.13 10.39 -4.58
CA ILE A 102 -6.30 9.20 -4.87
C ILE A 102 -5.75 9.25 -6.30
N GLY A 103 -6.46 9.90 -7.22
CA GLY A 103 -6.08 10.01 -8.63
C GLY A 103 -4.64 10.51 -8.88
N PRO A 104 -4.16 11.58 -8.22
CA PRO A 104 -2.78 12.04 -8.33
C PRO A 104 -1.73 11.00 -7.93
N ILE A 105 -2.00 10.19 -6.91
CA ILE A 105 -1.10 9.15 -6.42
C ILE A 105 -0.94 8.05 -7.47
N PHE A 106 -2.06 7.61 -8.05
CA PHE A 106 -2.05 6.67 -9.17
C PHE A 106 -1.25 7.21 -10.36
N LYS A 107 -1.50 8.46 -10.77
CA LYS A 107 -0.78 9.11 -11.87
C LYS A 107 0.72 9.19 -11.59
N HIS A 108 1.12 9.44 -10.35
CA HIS A 108 2.53 9.47 -9.97
C HIS A 108 3.19 8.10 -10.19
N VAL A 109 2.59 7.03 -9.66
CA VAL A 109 3.08 5.65 -9.84
C VAL A 109 3.13 5.29 -11.33
N PHE A 110 2.06 5.60 -12.06
CA PHE A 110 1.99 5.34 -13.50
C PHE A 110 3.09 6.08 -14.28
N GLY A 111 3.39 7.32 -13.91
CA GLY A 111 4.48 8.10 -14.49
C GLY A 111 5.87 7.48 -14.23
N GLN A 112 6.09 6.85 -13.07
CA GLN A 112 7.31 6.08 -12.82
C GLN A 112 7.42 4.89 -13.78
N LEU A 113 6.32 4.19 -14.03
CA LEU A 113 6.27 3.05 -14.97
C LEU A 113 6.53 3.49 -16.42
N GLN A 114 5.95 4.62 -16.84
CA GLN A 114 6.17 5.21 -18.16
C GLN A 114 7.64 5.60 -18.37
N ARG A 115 8.23 6.36 -17.45
CA ARG A 115 9.66 6.73 -17.52
C ARG A 115 10.58 5.52 -17.52
N GLY A 116 10.17 4.47 -16.83
CA GLY A 116 10.87 3.19 -16.77
C GLY A 116 10.79 2.33 -18.03
N LYS A 117 10.00 2.74 -19.03
CA LYS A 117 9.70 1.99 -20.26
C LYS A 117 9.25 0.54 -19.99
N VAL A 118 8.56 0.31 -18.87
CA VAL A 118 8.08 -1.04 -18.51
C VAL A 118 6.67 -1.31 -19.03
N LEU A 119 5.88 -0.27 -19.28
CA LEU A 119 4.53 -0.40 -19.82
C LEU A 119 4.52 -0.92 -21.26
N GLU A 120 5.55 -0.62 -22.06
CA GLU A 120 5.71 -1.14 -23.42
C GLU A 120 5.74 -2.67 -23.45
N LYS A 121 6.22 -3.31 -22.37
CA LYS A 121 6.26 -4.77 -22.23
C LYS A 121 4.92 -5.38 -21.81
N MET A 122 3.96 -4.56 -21.40
CA MET A 122 2.63 -4.97 -20.95
C MET A 122 1.56 -4.76 -22.03
N VAL A 123 1.87 -4.03 -23.10
CA VAL A 123 1.00 -3.97 -24.28
C VAL A 123 1.13 -5.32 -25.00
N VAL A 124 0.17 -6.20 -24.73
CA VAL A 124 -0.02 -7.41 -25.54
C VAL A 124 -0.50 -6.91 -26.90
N CYS A 125 0.28 -7.14 -27.95
CA CYS A 125 -0.23 -7.06 -29.31
C CYS A 125 -1.39 -8.07 -29.41
N VAL A 126 -2.61 -7.56 -29.50
CA VAL A 126 -3.78 -8.34 -29.92
C VAL A 126 -3.72 -8.48 -31.44
#